data_AF-A0A554UUW5-F1
#
_entry.id   AF-A0A554UUW5-F1
#
_cell.length_a   1.000
_cell.length_b   1.000
_cell.length_c   1.000
_cell.angle_alpha   90.00
_cell.angle_beta   90.00
_cell.angle_gamma   90.00
#
_symmetry.space_group_name_H-M   'P 1'
#
loop_
_entity.id
_entity.type
_entity.pdbx_description
1 polymer ?
#
loop_
_entity_poly.entity_id
_entity_poly.type
_entity_poly.pdbx_seq_one_letter_code
_entity_poly.pdbx_strand_id
1 'polypeptide(L)'
;MSRLTDDEYAEMAADYAANPLTADEVLGPVEIDPAVLRTGRPTGTSRARGRTPTTSVRLPEPLRTRLTAQAAAENVAPAEVIRRALVEYFQAHSSASTGVRKDDRPTGVGSGEGLQTSAG
;
A
#
# COMPACT_ATOMS: atom_id res chain seq x y z
N MET A 1 -25.69 -14.01 -2.51
CA MET A 1 -26.22 -14.08 -1.14
C MET A 1 -25.97 -12.74 -0.48
N SER A 2 -27.01 -12.10 0.07
CA SER A 2 -26.85 -10.83 0.80
C SER A 2 -26.16 -11.09 2.14
N ARG A 3 -25.36 -10.13 2.59
CA ARG A 3 -24.77 -10.16 3.94
C ARG A 3 -25.86 -9.72 4.93
N LEU A 4 -25.98 -10.42 6.05
CA LEU A 4 -26.82 -9.98 7.17
C LEU A 4 -26.34 -8.61 7.66
N THR A 5 -27.29 -7.75 8.00
CA THR A 5 -27.07 -6.45 8.63
C THR A 5 -26.67 -6.62 10.09
N ASP A 6 -26.08 -5.58 10.67
CA ASP A 6 -25.65 -5.61 12.08
C ASP A 6 -26.84 -5.74 13.04
N ASP A 7 -27.99 -5.15 12.69
CA ASP A 7 -29.22 -5.25 13.48
C ASP A 7 -29.77 -6.68 13.48
N GLU A 8 -29.79 -7.36 12.33
CA GLU A 8 -30.18 -8.79 12.24
C GLU A 8 -29.23 -9.68 13.05
N TYR A 9 -27.94 -9.34 13.13
CA TYR A 9 -27.00 -10.03 14.01
C TYR A 9 -27.28 -9.78 15.48
N ALA A 10 -27.66 -8.56 15.86
CA ALA A 10 -28.00 -8.21 17.24
C ALA A 10 -29.28 -8.92 17.71
N GLU A 11 -30.29 -9.00 16.85
CA GLU A 11 -31.53 -9.73 17.11
C GLU A 11 -31.26 -11.23 17.30
N MET A 12 -30.45 -11.83 16.42
CA MET A 12 -30.06 -13.24 16.54
C MET A 12 -29.26 -13.51 17.83
N ALA A 13 -28.37 -12.59 18.21
CA ALA A 13 -27.62 -12.71 19.47
C ALA A 13 -28.53 -12.62 20.71
N ALA A 14 -29.54 -11.74 20.68
CA ALA A 14 -30.51 -11.60 21.76
C ALA A 14 -31.37 -12.87 21.91
N ASP A 15 -31.76 -13.50 20.80
CA ASP A 15 -32.52 -14.75 20.79
C ASP A 15 -31.75 -15.90 21.45
N TYR A 16 -30.48 -16.10 21.08
CA TYR A 16 -29.63 -17.12 21.71
C TYR A 16 -29.38 -16.87 23.20
N ALA A 17 -29.36 -15.61 23.64
CA ALA A 17 -29.21 -15.28 25.04
C ALA A 17 -30.49 -15.57 25.84
N ALA A 18 -31.67 -15.34 25.24
CA ALA A 18 -32.96 -15.61 25.85
C ALA A 18 -33.32 -17.11 25.83
N ASN A 19 -32.89 -17.83 24.79
CA ASN A 19 -33.18 -19.23 24.55
C ASN A 19 -31.84 -20.01 24.49
N PRO A 20 -31.19 -20.27 25.64
CA PRO A 20 -29.95 -21.04 25.65
C PRO A 20 -30.21 -22.48 25.19
N LEU A 21 -29.23 -23.06 24.50
CA LEU A 21 -29.30 -24.45 24.03
C LEU A 21 -29.61 -25.41 25.18
N THR A 22 -30.61 -26.25 24.99
CA THR A 22 -31.00 -27.26 25.97
C THR A 22 -30.14 -28.52 25.84
N ALA A 23 -30.07 -29.32 26.90
CA ALA A 23 -29.19 -30.49 26.94
C ALA A 23 -29.57 -31.57 25.91
N ASP A 24 -30.83 -31.62 25.50
CA ASP A 24 -31.36 -32.51 24.45
C ASP A 24 -31.04 -32.02 23.03
N GLU A 25 -30.70 -30.75 22.85
CA GLU A 25 -30.24 -30.20 21.57
C GLU A 25 -28.74 -30.48 21.31
N VAL A 26 -27.98 -30.83 22.35
CA VAL A 26 -26.55 -31.13 22.26
C VAL A 26 -26.34 -32.61 21.92
N LEU A 27 -26.10 -32.89 20.63
CA LEU A 27 -25.95 -34.25 20.08
C LEU A 27 -24.67 -35.01 20.50
N GLY A 28 -23.84 -34.46 21.38
CA GLY A 28 -22.63 -35.11 21.87
C GLY A 28 -21.59 -34.15 22.47
N PRO A 29 -20.48 -34.68 22.98
CA PRO A 29 -19.38 -33.86 23.49
C PRO A 29 -18.78 -32.99 22.37
N VAL A 30 -18.48 -31.74 22.70
CA VAL A 30 -17.83 -30.82 21.76
C VAL A 30 -16.36 -31.23 21.62
N GLU A 31 -16.03 -31.91 20.52
CA GLU A 31 -14.66 -32.25 20.14
C GLU A 31 -14.04 -31.09 19.35
N ILE A 32 -13.06 -30.40 19.95
CA ILE A 32 -12.30 -29.35 19.28
C ILE A 32 -11.01 -29.96 18.74
N ASP A 33 -10.99 -30.30 17.45
CA ASP A 33 -9.76 -30.67 16.76
C ASP A 33 -9.01 -29.40 16.30
N PRO A 34 -7.86 -29.04 16.91
CA PRO A 34 -7.09 -27.86 16.52
C PRO A 34 -6.47 -27.97 15.11
N ALA A 35 -6.42 -29.17 14.52
CA ALA A 35 -6.00 -29.37 13.14
C ALA A 35 -7.11 -28.97 12.13
N VAL A 36 -8.38 -29.06 12.54
CA VAL A 36 -9.56 -28.72 11.70
C VAL A 36 -10.08 -27.33 12.02
N LEU A 37 -10.20 -26.98 13.31
CA LEU A 37 -10.64 -25.69 13.81
C LEU A 37 -9.47 -24.99 14.50
N ARG A 38 -8.78 -24.11 13.76
CA ARG A 38 -7.75 -23.25 14.36
C ARG A 38 -8.39 -22.45 15.50
N THR A 39 -7.89 -22.67 16.71
CA THR A 39 -8.39 -22.08 17.96
C THR A 39 -8.02 -20.60 18.03
N GLY A 40 -8.78 -19.77 17.31
CA GLY A 40 -8.68 -18.31 17.35
C GLY A 40 -9.07 -17.65 16.04
N ARG A 41 -9.40 -16.35 16.10
CA ARG A 41 -9.38 -15.50 14.91
C ARG A 41 -7.95 -15.52 14.38
N PRO A 42 -7.69 -15.84 13.10
CA PRO A 42 -6.35 -15.69 12.56
C PRO A 42 -5.92 -14.25 12.82
N THR A 43 -4.96 -14.06 13.73
CA THR A 43 -4.20 -12.82 13.76
C THR A 43 -3.62 -12.71 12.36
N GLY A 44 -3.88 -11.61 11.66
CA GLY A 44 -3.37 -11.41 10.31
C GLY A 44 -1.85 -11.40 10.34
N THR A 45 -1.22 -12.58 10.34
CA THR A 45 0.23 -12.77 10.34
C THR A 45 0.81 -12.69 8.93
N SER A 46 -0.04 -12.52 7.91
CA SER A 46 0.36 -11.78 6.73
C SER A 46 0.55 -10.33 7.18
N ARG A 47 1.80 -9.97 7.51
CA ARG A 47 2.27 -8.58 7.62
C ARG A 47 1.48 -7.77 6.61
N ALA A 48 0.57 -6.91 7.07
CA ALA A 48 -0.31 -6.15 6.20
C ALA A 48 0.58 -5.55 5.10
N ARG A 49 0.52 -6.14 3.91
CA ARG A 49 1.32 -5.68 2.78
C ARG A 49 0.78 -4.29 2.56
N GLY A 50 1.55 -3.28 2.98
CA GLY A 50 1.13 -1.89 2.94
C GLY A 50 0.45 -1.67 1.61
N ARG A 51 -0.77 -1.15 1.64
CA ARG A 51 -1.67 -1.10 0.48
C ARG A 51 -1.06 -0.12 -0.53
N THR A 52 -0.06 -0.56 -1.28
CA THR A 52 0.56 0.21 -2.34
C THR A 52 -0.55 0.52 -3.33
N PRO A 53 -0.81 1.81 -3.63
CA PRO A 53 -1.79 2.16 -4.64
C PRO A 53 -1.50 1.42 -5.95
N THR A 54 -2.54 0.85 -6.54
CA THR A 54 -2.39 0.14 -7.82
C THR A 54 -2.26 1.14 -8.95
N THR A 55 -1.18 1.02 -9.73
CA THR A 55 -0.99 1.78 -10.97
C THR A 55 -1.22 0.86 -12.17
N SER A 56 -2.17 1.21 -13.02
CA SER A 56 -2.44 0.49 -14.27
C SER A 56 -1.79 1.22 -15.46
N VAL A 57 -1.03 0.50 -16.29
CA VAL A 57 -0.38 1.05 -17.49
C VAL A 57 -0.78 0.22 -18.71
N ARG A 58 -1.08 0.90 -19.83
CA ARG A 58 -1.32 0.23 -21.11
C ARG A 58 -0.01 0.10 -21.86
N LEU A 59 0.32 -1.13 -22.26
CA LEU A 59 1.53 -1.44 -23.02
C LEU A 59 1.14 -1.96 -24.41
N PRO A 60 1.84 -1.56 -25.48
CA PRO A 60 1.77 -2.22 -26.78
C PRO A 60 2.01 -3.72 -26.67
N GLU A 61 1.35 -4.51 -27.52
CA GLU A 61 1.41 -5.97 -27.47
C GLU A 61 2.85 -6.54 -27.51
N PRO A 62 3.79 -6.04 -28.35
CA PRO A 62 5.16 -6.53 -28.35
C PRO A 62 5.86 -6.39 -26.99
N LEU A 63 5.57 -5.31 -26.24
CA LEU A 63 6.16 -5.10 -24.91
C LEU A 63 5.52 -6.00 -23.87
N ARG A 64 4.22 -6.30 -23.98
CA ARG A 64 3.54 -7.24 -23.08
C ARG A 64 4.08 -8.66 -23.24
N THR A 65 4.32 -9.10 -24.47
CA THR A 65 4.91 -10.41 -24.77
C THR A 65 6.30 -10.53 -24.17
N ARG A 66 7.16 -9.52 -24.39
CA ARG A 66 8.52 -9.50 -23.81
C ARG A 66 8.51 -9.48 -22.29
N LEU A 67 7.64 -8.68 -21.69
CA LEU A 67 7.50 -8.62 -20.24
C LEU A 67 7.09 -9.98 -19.64
N THR A 68 6.13 -10.66 -20.28
CA THR A 68 5.65 -11.97 -19.83
C THR A 68 6.74 -13.03 -19.95
N ALA A 69 7.46 -13.04 -21.08
CA ALA A 69 8.57 -13.96 -21.30
C ALA A 69 9.69 -13.75 -20.28
N GLN A 70 10.06 -12.50 -20.00
CA GLN A 70 11.08 -12.17 -19.01
C GLN A 70 10.68 -12.61 -17.61
N ALA A 71 9.44 -12.30 -17.21
CA ALA A 71 8.89 -12.68 -15.91
C ALA A 71 8.88 -14.20 -15.72
N ALA A 72 8.54 -14.96 -16.76
CA ALA A 72 8.58 -16.42 -16.75
C ALA A 72 10.01 -16.96 -16.62
N ALA A 73 10.97 -16.40 -17.37
CA ALA A 73 12.37 -16.80 -17.31
C ALA A 73 13.00 -16.57 -15.93
N GLU A 74 12.62 -15.47 -15.26
CA GLU A 74 13.09 -15.13 -13.92
C GLU A 74 12.25 -15.75 -12.78
N ASN A 75 11.17 -16.46 -13.10
CA ASN A 75 10.19 -16.99 -12.14
C ASN A 75 9.66 -15.94 -11.14
N VAL A 76 9.31 -14.75 -11.65
CA VAL A 76 8.75 -13.63 -10.88
C VAL A 76 7.47 -13.09 -11.50
N ALA A 77 6.71 -12.29 -10.76
CA ALA A 77 5.53 -11.62 -11.30
C ALA A 77 5.94 -10.49 -12.27
N PRO A 78 5.17 -10.21 -13.34
CA PRO A 78 5.44 -9.10 -14.26
C PRO A 78 5.58 -7.73 -13.57
N ALA A 79 4.81 -7.49 -12.49
CA ALA A 79 4.88 -6.27 -11.71
C ALA A 79 6.25 -6.06 -11.03
N GLU A 80 6.96 -7.14 -10.70
CA GLU A 80 8.29 -7.06 -10.11
C GLU A 80 9.35 -6.69 -11.15
N VAL A 81 9.25 -7.23 -12.37
CA VAL A 81 10.09 -6.82 -13.50
C VAL A 81 9.91 -5.33 -13.79
N ILE A 82 8.66 -4.85 -13.84
CA ILE A 82 8.35 -3.41 -14.01
C ILE A 82 9.00 -2.59 -12.89
N ARG A 83 8.87 -3.01 -11.63
CA ARG A 83 9.44 -2.28 -10.48
C ARG A 83 10.96 -2.14 -10.60
N ARG A 84 11.66 -3.23 -10.91
CA ARG A 84 13.13 -3.23 -11.08
C ARG A 84 13.56 -2.33 -12.24
N ALA A 85 12.88 -2.44 -13.38
CA ALA A 85 13.16 -1.61 -14.54
C ALA A 85 12.99 -0.11 -14.25
N LEU A 86 11.96 0.27 -13.47
CA LEU A 86 11.77 1.66 -13.04
C LEU A 86 12.90 2.14 -12.11
N VAL A 87 13.33 1.31 -11.16
CA VAL A 87 14.45 1.65 -10.27
C VAL A 87 15.73 1.85 -11.07
N GLU A 88 16.03 0.94 -12.00
CA GLU A 88 17.19 1.02 -12.89
C GLU A 88 17.13 2.28 -13.77
N TYR A 89 15.97 2.57 -14.37
CA TYR A 89 15.76 3.77 -15.17
C TYR A 89 16.06 5.03 -14.37
N PHE A 90 15.51 5.18 -13.16
CA PHE A 90 15.78 6.35 -12.33
C PHE A 90 17.23 6.43 -11.86
N GLN A 91 17.89 5.31 -11.54
CA GLN A 91 19.31 5.32 -11.20
C GLN A 91 20.18 5.77 -12.38
N ALA A 92 19.91 5.25 -13.58
CA ALA A 92 20.65 5.59 -14.80
C ALA A 92 20.44 7.05 -15.26
N HIS A 93 19.28 7.65 -14.97
CA HIS A 93 18.90 8.98 -15.47
C HIS A 93 18.89 10.07 -14.39
N SER A 94 19.04 9.72 -13.10
CA SER A 94 19.13 10.70 -12.00
C SER A 94 20.47 11.42 -11.93
N SER A 95 21.54 10.83 -12.47
CA SER A 95 22.83 11.50 -12.64
C SER A 95 22.85 12.53 -13.77
N ALA A 96 21.80 12.59 -14.60
CA ALA A 96 21.69 13.50 -15.74
C ALA A 96 20.75 14.70 -15.51
N SER A 97 20.00 14.76 -14.39
CA SER A 97 19.17 15.93 -14.08
C SER A 97 19.92 16.91 -13.18
N THR A 98 20.71 17.76 -13.83
CA THR A 98 21.15 19.11 -13.46
C THR A 98 20.67 19.64 -12.10
N GLY A 99 21.64 19.96 -11.26
CA GLY A 99 21.43 20.63 -9.99
C GLY A 99 20.69 21.96 -10.12
N VAL A 100 19.67 22.12 -9.28
CA VAL A 100 19.28 23.44 -8.79
C VAL A 100 20.21 23.72 -7.61
N ARG A 101 21.26 24.51 -7.83
CA ARG A 101 22.00 25.14 -6.74
C ARG A 101 21.02 26.04 -5.99
N LYS A 102 20.78 25.74 -4.73
CA LYS A 102 19.90 26.54 -3.85
C LYS A 102 20.52 27.89 -3.44
N ASP A 103 21.75 28.19 -3.86
CA ASP A 103 22.53 29.32 -3.34
C ASP A 103 22.78 30.48 -4.31
N ASP A 104 22.23 30.48 -5.53
CA ASP A 104 22.29 31.68 -6.40
C ASP A 104 21.22 32.70 -5.97
N ARG A 105 21.48 33.36 -4.85
CA ARG A 105 20.86 34.63 -4.51
C ARG A 105 21.75 35.73 -5.09
N PRO A 106 21.32 36.51 -6.10
CA PRO A 106 22.07 37.68 -6.53
C PRO A 106 21.90 38.78 -5.47
N THR A 107 22.79 38.84 -4.48
CA THR A 107 22.99 40.03 -3.66
C THR A 107 23.85 41.00 -4.44
N GLY A 108 23.23 41.74 -5.35
CA GLY A 108 23.89 42.69 -6.21
C GLY A 108 22.94 43.78 -6.68
N VAL A 109 22.53 44.65 -5.76
CA VAL A 109 22.09 46.01 -6.12
C VAL A 109 22.97 46.96 -5.30
N GLY A 110 24.07 47.38 -5.93
CA GLY A 110 24.84 48.52 -5.48
C GLY A 110 24.61 49.69 -6.42
N SER A 111 24.51 50.89 -5.83
CA SER A 111 24.98 52.20 -6.33
C SER A 111 23.91 53.29 -6.42
N GLY A 112 24.24 54.43 -5.78
CA GLY A 112 23.59 55.76 -5.89
C GLY A 112 22.73 56.09 -4.67
N GLU A 113 22.95 57.12 -3.87
CA GLU A 113 23.71 58.35 -4.01
C GLU A 113 24.14 58.83 -2.61
N GLY A 114 25.35 59.39 -2.52
CA GLY A 114 25.72 60.22 -1.39
C GLY A 114 25.15 61.63 -1.56
N LEU A 115 24.77 62.26 -0.46
CA LEU A 115 24.87 63.72 -0.35
C LEU A 115 25.34 64.08 1.05
N GLN A 116 26.57 64.60 1.08
CA GLN A 116 27.13 65.36 2.18
C GLN A 116 26.26 66.60 2.41
N THR A 117 25.97 66.94 3.66
CA THR A 117 25.83 68.34 4.06
C THR A 117 26.51 68.55 5.40
N SER A 118 27.66 69.22 5.32
CA SER A 118 28.28 69.98 6.39
C SER A 118 27.53 71.29 6.60
N ALA A 119 27.35 71.72 7.86
CA ALA A 119 27.50 73.10 8.38
C ALA A 119 26.57 73.36 9.57
N GLY A 120 27.12 73.91 10.65
CA GLY A 120 26.39 74.45 11.80
C GLY A 120 27.08 74.18 13.12
#